data_AF-A0A2N6F0C5-F1
#
_entry.id   AF-A0A2N6F0C5-F1
#
_cell.length_a   1.000
_cell.length_b   1.000
_cell.length_c   1.000
_cell.angle_alpha   90.00
_cell.angle_beta   90.00
_cell.angle_gamma   90.00
#
_symmetry.space_group_name_H-M   'P 1'
#
loop_
_entity.id
_entity.type
_entity.pdbx_description
1 polymer ?
#
loop_
_entity_poly.entity_id
_entity_poly.type
_entity_poly.pdbx_seq_one_letter_code
_entity_poly.pdbx_strand_id
1 'polypeptide(L)'
;MDQAITTLKELPGVFGVCIYDAGNNLVVNQMPPFFPSATLTGLGAMLTDLISLTRQKLSKASDITLHFDEISLIARFLTDKTVLVIGEPHMNERMVSYSLNMLGKPQQVSVTETIQPAPSATAPAAPVEPPAISSASDNSIIEPYITELKNALTKAVGPMADIIFDDALDLWQQAGATDFAAFLTTLQEEVSNEDQFDRFLEAAATEISEIKAREK
;
A
#
# COMPACT_ATOMS: atom_id res chain seq x y z
N MET A 1 3.36 -18.50 -2.34
CA MET A 1 3.27 -17.66 -3.56
C MET A 1 1.83 -17.43 -3.99
N ASP A 2 0.97 -18.46 -4.07
CA ASP A 2 -0.42 -18.30 -4.55
C ASP A 2 -1.26 -17.26 -3.80
N GLN A 3 -1.17 -17.20 -2.46
CA GLN A 3 -1.89 -16.18 -1.68
C GLN A 3 -1.51 -14.75 -2.08
N ALA A 4 -0.22 -14.45 -2.23
CA ALA A 4 0.25 -13.12 -2.59
C ALA A 4 -0.14 -12.73 -4.03
N ILE A 5 -0.31 -13.70 -4.93
CA ILE A 5 -0.79 -13.46 -6.30
C ILE A 5 -2.29 -13.18 -6.31
N THR A 6 -3.06 -13.90 -5.49
CA THR A 6 -4.49 -13.63 -5.30
C THR A 6 -4.71 -12.24 -4.72
N THR A 7 -3.94 -11.86 -3.70
CA THR A 7 -3.97 -10.49 -3.14
C THR A 7 -3.66 -9.45 -4.20
N LEU A 8 -2.70 -9.72 -5.10
CA LEU A 8 -2.33 -8.80 -6.17
C LEU A 8 -3.45 -8.58 -7.20
N LYS A 9 -4.24 -9.61 -7.46
CA LYS A 9 -5.40 -9.54 -8.37
C LYS A 9 -6.62 -8.88 -7.72
N GLU A 10 -6.75 -8.99 -6.41
CA GLU A 10 -7.83 -8.35 -5.64
C GLU A 10 -7.61 -6.84 -5.47
N LEU A 11 -6.44 -6.33 -5.88
CA LEU A 11 -6.16 -4.89 -5.85
C LEU A 11 -7.08 -4.13 -6.83
N PRO A 12 -7.69 -3.02 -6.39
CA PRO A 12 -8.49 -2.16 -7.25
C PRO A 12 -7.69 -1.68 -8.47
N GLY A 13 -8.30 -1.79 -9.64
CA GLY A 13 -7.69 -1.40 -10.91
C GLY A 13 -6.68 -2.40 -11.48
N VAL A 14 -6.41 -3.54 -10.83
CA VAL A 14 -5.60 -4.61 -11.43
C VAL A 14 -6.48 -5.53 -12.26
N PHE A 15 -6.17 -5.65 -13.55
CA PHE A 15 -6.88 -6.55 -14.46
C PHE A 15 -6.34 -7.97 -14.38
N GLY A 16 -5.02 -8.12 -14.23
CA GLY A 16 -4.42 -9.43 -14.15
C GLY A 16 -2.94 -9.42 -13.87
N VAL A 17 -2.46 -10.60 -13.50
CA VAL A 17 -1.09 -10.83 -13.07
C VAL A 17 -0.56 -12.08 -13.76
N CYS A 18 0.68 -12.02 -14.21
CA CYS A 18 1.39 -13.18 -14.69
C CYS A 18 2.82 -13.22 -14.17
N ILE A 19 3.36 -14.44 -14.01
CA ILE A 19 4.72 -14.67 -13.53
C ILE A 19 5.46 -15.50 -14.57
N TYR A 20 6.65 -15.03 -14.93
CA TYR A 20 7.59 -15.71 -15.80
C TYR A 20 8.78 -16.21 -14.97
N ASP A 21 9.25 -17.40 -15.31
CA ASP A 21 10.51 -17.93 -14.77
C ASP A 21 11.72 -17.37 -15.53
N ALA A 22 12.93 -17.60 -15.04
CA ALA A 22 14.17 -17.22 -15.71
C ALA A 22 14.30 -17.76 -17.16
N GLY A 23 13.57 -18.83 -17.49
CA GLY A 23 13.48 -19.39 -18.85
C GLY A 23 12.38 -18.79 -19.75
N ASN A 24 11.78 -17.65 -19.38
CA ASN A 24 10.64 -17.01 -20.07
C ASN A 24 9.37 -17.87 -20.16
N ASN A 25 9.28 -18.92 -19.34
CA ASN A 25 8.10 -19.76 -19.27
C ASN A 25 7.08 -19.12 -18.33
N LEU A 26 5.82 -19.09 -18.75
CA LEU A 26 4.69 -18.61 -17.96
C LEU A 26 4.39 -19.63 -16.84
N VAL A 27 4.71 -19.27 -15.60
CA VAL A 27 4.53 -20.11 -14.40
C VAL A 27 3.14 -19.91 -13.81
N VAL A 28 2.69 -18.66 -13.76
CA VAL A 28 1.37 -18.30 -13.24
C VAL A 28 0.67 -17.38 -14.23
N ASN A 29 -0.58 -17.68 -14.54
CA ASN A 29 -1.44 -16.85 -15.36
C ASN A 29 -2.77 -16.60 -14.65
N GLN A 30 -2.94 -15.37 -14.17
CA GLN A 30 -4.18 -14.87 -13.58
C GLN A 30 -4.78 -13.75 -14.44
N MET A 31 -4.45 -13.72 -15.74
CA MET A 31 -5.01 -12.77 -16.69
C MET A 31 -6.45 -13.13 -17.08
N PRO A 32 -7.27 -12.12 -17.41
CA PRO A 32 -8.58 -12.36 -18.01
C PRO A 32 -8.50 -13.20 -19.29
N PRO A 33 -9.57 -13.94 -19.65
CA PRO A 33 -9.57 -14.89 -20.76
C PRO A 33 -9.38 -14.27 -22.14
N PHE A 34 -9.46 -12.94 -22.25
CA PHE A 34 -9.21 -12.22 -23.49
C PHE A 34 -7.71 -12.04 -23.81
N PHE A 35 -6.80 -12.41 -22.90
CA PHE A 35 -5.37 -12.47 -23.18
C PHE A 35 -4.93 -13.89 -23.59
N PRO A 36 -4.56 -14.12 -24.86
CA PRO A 36 -4.07 -15.42 -25.31
C PRO A 36 -2.73 -15.73 -24.64
N SER A 37 -2.56 -16.97 -24.18
CA SER A 37 -1.32 -17.43 -23.57
C SER A 37 -0.10 -17.26 -24.47
N ALA A 38 -0.25 -17.46 -25.79
CA ALA A 38 0.81 -17.24 -26.76
C ALA A 38 1.31 -15.79 -26.79
N THR A 39 0.39 -14.82 -26.69
CA THR A 39 0.73 -13.38 -26.64
C THR A 39 1.42 -13.03 -25.32
N LEU A 40 0.95 -13.58 -24.20
CA LEU A 40 1.59 -13.39 -22.90
C LEU A 40 3.01 -13.95 -22.89
N THR A 41 3.23 -15.15 -23.44
CA THR A 41 4.59 -15.71 -23.57
C THR A 41 5.50 -14.82 -24.41
N GLY A 42 5.01 -14.29 -25.54
CA GLY A 42 5.78 -13.34 -26.35
C GLY A 42 6.10 -12.03 -25.61
N LEU A 43 5.14 -11.51 -24.85
CA LEU A 43 5.32 -10.31 -24.03
C LEU A 43 6.34 -10.54 -22.91
N GLY A 44 6.28 -11.68 -22.24
CA GLY A 44 7.25 -12.08 -21.21
C GLY A 44 8.67 -12.14 -21.76
N ALA A 45 8.87 -12.74 -22.93
CA ALA A 45 10.18 -12.78 -23.58
C ALA A 45 10.73 -11.38 -23.90
N MET A 46 9.91 -10.52 -24.50
CA MET A 46 10.30 -9.13 -24.80
C MET A 46 10.63 -8.33 -23.54
N LEU A 47 9.84 -8.49 -22.47
CA LEU A 47 10.13 -7.84 -21.19
C LEU A 47 11.45 -8.34 -20.62
N THR A 48 11.69 -9.66 -20.58
CA THR A 48 12.97 -10.20 -20.09
C THR A 48 14.17 -9.67 -20.86
N ASP A 49 14.09 -9.57 -22.19
CA ASP A 49 15.15 -8.98 -23.00
C ASP A 49 15.36 -7.50 -22.67
N LEU A 50 14.28 -6.73 -22.54
CA LEU A 50 14.31 -5.32 -22.13
C LEU A 50 14.96 -5.17 -20.74
N ILE A 51 14.68 -6.09 -19.82
CA ILE A 51 15.22 -6.11 -18.46
C ILE A 51 16.71 -6.42 -18.46
N SER A 52 17.13 -7.42 -19.22
CA SER A 52 18.56 -7.77 -19.36
C SER A 52 19.36 -6.58 -19.90
N LEU A 53 18.82 -5.88 -20.92
CA LEU A 53 19.42 -4.65 -21.45
C LEU A 53 19.42 -3.52 -20.41
N THR A 54 18.32 -3.36 -19.68
CA THR A 54 18.18 -2.31 -18.66
C THR A 54 19.14 -2.54 -17.51
N ARG A 55 19.26 -3.75 -16.97
CA ARG A 55 20.19 -4.08 -15.88
C ARG A 55 21.66 -3.93 -16.27
N GLN A 56 21.99 -4.13 -17.56
CA GLN A 56 23.34 -3.90 -18.07
C GLN A 56 23.72 -2.41 -18.01
N LYS A 57 22.74 -1.50 -18.13
CA LYS A 57 22.94 -0.04 -18.11
C LYS A 57 22.62 0.60 -16.76
N LEU A 58 21.69 0.02 -16.01
CA LEU A 58 21.10 0.51 -14.77
C LEU A 58 21.06 -0.65 -13.77
N SER A 59 22.19 -0.87 -13.10
CA SER A 59 22.39 -2.01 -12.18
C SER A 59 21.44 -2.04 -10.97
N LYS A 60 20.69 -0.95 -10.72
CA LYS A 60 19.74 -0.81 -9.62
C LYS A 60 18.26 -0.83 -10.05
N ALA A 61 17.95 -0.98 -11.34
CA ALA A 61 16.56 -1.01 -11.78
C ALA A 61 15.86 -2.30 -11.30
N SER A 62 14.80 -2.14 -10.50
CA SER A 62 14.01 -3.23 -9.92
C SER A 62 12.70 -3.49 -10.66
N ASP A 63 12.26 -2.54 -11.47
CA ASP A 63 10.97 -2.55 -12.15
C ASP A 63 10.98 -1.60 -13.35
N ILE A 64 10.04 -1.85 -14.26
CA ILE A 64 9.70 -1.01 -15.41
C ILE A 64 8.20 -0.81 -15.38
N THR A 65 7.76 0.44 -15.38
CA THR A 65 6.36 0.82 -15.53
C THR A 65 6.15 1.45 -16.90
N LEU A 66 5.13 0.99 -17.61
CA LEU A 66 4.71 1.50 -18.91
C LEU A 66 3.27 1.98 -18.80
N HIS A 67 3.06 3.28 -19.01
CA HIS A 67 1.73 3.86 -19.03
C HIS A 67 1.26 4.02 -20.47
N PHE A 68 0.09 3.46 -20.76
CA PHE A 68 -0.66 3.68 -21.98
C PHE A 68 -1.97 4.39 -21.62
N ASP A 69 -2.62 5.00 -22.61
CA ASP A 69 -3.86 5.77 -22.39
C ASP A 69 -4.97 4.94 -21.73
N GLU A 70 -5.02 3.64 -22.00
CA GLU A 70 -6.07 2.75 -21.51
C GLU A 70 -5.60 1.72 -20.48
N ILE A 71 -4.29 1.50 -20.32
CA ILE A 71 -3.72 0.51 -19.40
C ILE A 71 -2.38 0.95 -18.81
N SER A 72 -2.08 0.52 -17.59
CA SER A 72 -0.72 0.56 -17.02
C SER A 72 -0.16 -0.87 -16.93
N LEU A 73 1.10 -1.04 -17.33
CA LEU A 73 1.85 -2.28 -17.18
C LEU A 73 3.01 -2.06 -16.22
N ILE A 74 3.07 -2.90 -15.18
CA ILE A 74 4.18 -2.91 -14.22
C ILE A 74 4.89 -4.25 -14.36
N ALA A 75 6.13 -4.22 -14.83
CA ALA A 75 7.01 -5.37 -14.89
C ALA A 75 8.03 -5.26 -13.75
N ARG A 76 7.99 -6.21 -12.81
CA ARG A 76 8.86 -6.24 -11.63
C ARG A 76 9.80 -7.42 -11.69
N PHE A 77 11.07 -7.16 -11.37
CA PHE A 77 12.14 -8.16 -11.45
C PHE A 77 12.47 -8.66 -10.06
N LEU A 78 12.31 -9.95 -9.88
CA LEU A 78 12.77 -10.70 -8.73
C LEU A 78 14.07 -11.43 -9.12
N THR A 79 14.73 -12.06 -8.16
CA THR A 79 16.05 -12.70 -8.36
C THR A 79 16.08 -13.69 -9.52
N ASP A 80 15.01 -14.47 -9.70
CA ASP A 80 14.87 -15.56 -10.67
C ASP A 80 13.54 -15.52 -11.45
N LYS A 81 12.70 -14.50 -11.21
CA LYS A 81 11.34 -14.42 -11.75
C LYS A 81 11.01 -13.00 -12.19
N THR A 82 10.14 -12.89 -13.19
CA THR A 82 9.56 -11.62 -13.62
C THR A 82 8.08 -11.65 -13.37
N VAL A 83 7.56 -10.64 -12.68
CA VAL A 83 6.13 -10.49 -12.42
C VAL A 83 5.61 -9.36 -13.29
N LEU A 84 4.58 -9.62 -14.06
CA LEU A 84 3.90 -8.62 -14.87
C LEU A 84 2.50 -8.42 -14.32
N VAL A 85 2.19 -7.17 -13.99
CA VAL A 85 0.88 -6.70 -13.57
C VAL A 85 0.34 -5.80 -14.67
N ILE A 86 -0.91 -6.05 -15.07
CA ILE A 86 -1.64 -5.21 -16.01
C ILE A 86 -2.87 -4.68 -15.26
N GLY A 87 -3.10 -3.38 -15.38
CA GLY A 87 -4.22 -2.71 -14.74
C GLY A 87 -4.61 -1.43 -15.44
N GLU A 88 -5.48 -0.68 -14.78
CA GLU A 88 -5.94 0.63 -15.19
C GLU A 88 -4.80 1.66 -15.14
N PRO A 89 -4.86 2.73 -15.96
CA PRO A 89 -3.86 3.81 -15.95
C PRO A 89 -3.70 4.48 -14.59
N HIS A 90 -4.76 4.47 -13.78
CA HIS A 90 -4.82 5.09 -12.46
C HIS A 90 -4.77 4.06 -11.32
N MET A 91 -4.30 2.82 -11.59
CA MET A 91 -4.19 1.83 -10.51
C MET A 91 -3.22 2.30 -9.44
N ASN A 92 -3.43 1.88 -8.19
CA ASN A 92 -2.55 2.23 -7.09
C ASN A 92 -1.21 1.49 -7.19
N GLU A 93 -0.25 2.10 -7.91
CA GLU A 93 1.07 1.52 -8.15
C GLU A 93 1.87 1.30 -6.87
N ARG A 94 1.61 2.10 -5.82
CA ARG A 94 2.25 1.93 -4.51
C ARG A 94 1.79 0.64 -3.84
N MET A 95 0.49 0.34 -3.86
CA MET A 95 -0.05 -0.93 -3.34
C MET A 95 0.45 -2.12 -4.15
N VAL A 96 0.48 -1.99 -5.48
CA VAL A 96 1.04 -3.02 -6.37
C VAL A 96 2.51 -3.25 -6.06
N SER A 97 3.30 -2.19 -5.92
CA SER A 97 4.72 -2.26 -5.58
C SER A 97 4.96 -2.87 -4.20
N TYR A 98 4.16 -2.51 -3.18
CA TYR A 98 4.22 -3.12 -1.85
C TYR A 98 3.95 -4.63 -1.90
N SER A 99 2.92 -5.02 -2.63
CA SER A 99 2.51 -6.42 -2.73
C SER A 99 3.53 -7.24 -3.55
N LEU A 100 4.14 -6.65 -4.58
CA LEU A 100 5.26 -7.23 -5.31
C LEU A 100 6.54 -7.33 -4.46
N ASN A 101 6.80 -6.35 -3.59
CA ASN A 101 7.89 -6.38 -2.62
C ASN A 101 7.72 -7.54 -1.62
N MET A 102 6.49 -7.77 -1.15
CA MET A 102 6.15 -8.91 -0.30
C MET A 102 6.39 -10.25 -1.02
N LEU A 103 6.13 -10.32 -2.32
CA LEU A 103 6.35 -11.52 -3.14
C LEU A 103 7.85 -11.85 -3.33
N GLY A 104 8.71 -10.84 -3.27
CA GLY A 104 10.17 -11.00 -3.41
C GLY A 104 10.94 -11.33 -2.14
N LYS A 105 10.29 -11.30 -0.97
CA LYS A 105 10.91 -11.72 0.29
C LYS A 105 10.80 -13.25 0.43
N PRO A 106 11.89 -13.97 0.74
CA PRO A 106 11.79 -15.40 1.04
C PRO A 106 10.84 -15.56 2.23
N GLN A 107 9.80 -16.38 2.07
CA GLN A 107 8.89 -16.75 3.17
C GLN A 107 9.73 -17.36 4.31
N GLN A 108 10.06 -16.57 5.33
CA GLN A 108 10.32 -17.10 6.66
C GLN A 108 8.97 -17.50 7.24
N VAL A 109 8.54 -18.72 6.89
CA VAL A 109 7.57 -19.44 7.70
C VAL A 109 8.35 -19.96 8.91
N SER A 110 8.19 -19.32 10.06
CA SER A 110 8.49 -19.93 11.36
C SER A 110 7.18 -20.04 12.14
N VAL A 111 6.46 -21.13 11.91
CA VAL A 111 5.69 -21.86 12.93
C VAL A 111 6.68 -22.95 13.37
N THR A 112 7.15 -23.12 14.60
CA THR A 112 6.53 -23.33 15.92
C THR A 112 7.72 -23.28 16.92
N GLU A 113 7.66 -22.89 18.21
CA GLU A 113 7.23 -23.69 19.38
C GLU A 113 7.92 -23.03 20.60
N THR A 114 7.25 -22.59 21.66
CA THR A 114 6.88 -23.49 22.76
C THR A 114 5.72 -22.91 23.56
N ILE A 115 4.56 -23.57 23.48
CA ILE A 115 3.71 -23.69 24.66
C ILE A 115 4.10 -25.04 25.25
N GLN A 116 4.67 -25.02 26.45
CA GLN A 116 4.90 -26.21 27.26
C GLN A 116 3.58 -26.61 27.93
N PRO A 117 3.08 -27.84 27.77
CA PRO A 117 2.03 -28.37 28.64
C PRO A 117 2.58 -29.46 29.56
N ALA A 118 2.42 -29.27 30.87
CA ALA A 118 2.21 -30.36 31.82
C ALA A 118 0.69 -30.52 32.03
N PRO A 119 0.20 -31.68 32.53
CA PRO A 119 -0.87 -32.44 31.89
C PRO A 119 -2.30 -32.15 32.38
N SER A 120 -3.24 -32.55 31.52
CA SER A 120 -4.64 -32.95 31.78
C SER A 120 -5.61 -31.91 32.35
N ALA A 121 -6.61 -31.54 31.56
CA ALA A 121 -7.99 -32.04 31.68
C ALA A 121 -9.00 -31.05 31.07
N THR A 122 -9.64 -31.49 29.98
CA THR A 122 -11.07 -31.38 29.66
C THR A 122 -11.83 -30.05 29.82
N ALA A 123 -12.39 -29.61 28.68
CA ALA A 123 -13.77 -29.13 28.49
C ALA A 123 -14.06 -27.61 28.66
N PRO A 124 -15.18 -27.10 28.11
CA PRO A 124 -15.18 -26.00 27.11
C PRO A 124 -16.02 -24.76 27.52
N ALA A 125 -15.74 -23.57 26.96
CA ALA A 125 -16.78 -22.54 26.67
C ALA A 125 -16.23 -21.21 26.10
N ALA A 126 -16.97 -20.71 25.11
CA ALA A 126 -17.35 -19.32 24.86
C ALA A 126 -16.39 -18.35 24.10
N PRO A 127 -16.98 -17.38 23.36
CA PRO A 127 -16.38 -16.65 22.23
C PRO A 127 -15.60 -15.40 22.68
N VAL A 128 -14.51 -15.06 22.00
CA VAL A 128 -13.73 -13.83 22.28
C VAL A 128 -13.39 -13.11 20.97
N GLU A 129 -13.59 -11.79 21.03
CA GLU A 129 -13.41 -10.71 20.05
C GLU A 129 -12.13 -10.73 19.18
N PRO A 130 -12.13 -10.01 18.05
CA PRO A 130 -10.93 -9.78 17.24
C PRO A 130 -9.89 -8.95 18.00
N PRO A 131 -8.59 -9.33 17.95
CA PRO A 131 -7.54 -8.56 18.60
C PRO A 131 -7.21 -7.30 17.78
N ALA A 132 -7.36 -6.15 18.45
CA ALA A 132 -6.70 -4.91 18.09
C ALA A 132 -5.19 -5.11 18.07
N ILE A 133 -4.52 -4.60 17.03
CA ILE A 133 -3.06 -4.53 16.96
C ILE A 133 -2.68 -3.05 16.99
N SER A 134 -2.38 -2.56 18.19
CA SER A 134 -1.72 -1.27 18.41
C SER A 134 -0.29 -1.32 17.85
N SER A 135 0.05 -0.36 17.00
CA SER A 135 1.44 0.03 16.74
C SER A 135 1.61 1.45 17.26
N ALA A 136 2.29 1.57 18.40
CA ALA A 136 2.61 2.83 19.04
C ALA A 136 3.80 3.49 18.33
N SER A 137 3.51 4.53 17.57
CA SER A 137 4.40 5.70 17.43
C SER A 137 3.79 6.77 18.34
N ASP A 138 4.59 7.41 19.18
CA ASP A 138 4.15 8.37 20.21
C ASP A 138 3.42 9.57 19.57
N ASN A 139 2.09 9.46 19.43
CA ASN A 139 1.20 10.47 18.86
C ASN A 139 0.15 10.96 19.87
N SER A 140 0.53 10.91 21.14
CA SER A 140 -0.36 11.15 22.29
C SER A 140 -0.99 12.55 22.32
N ILE A 141 -0.46 13.50 21.54
CA ILE A 141 -0.95 14.89 21.51
C ILE A 141 -2.14 15.06 20.56
N ILE A 142 -2.17 14.36 19.42
CA ILE A 142 -3.17 14.55 18.35
C ILE A 142 -4.29 13.50 18.44
N GLU A 143 -3.98 12.28 18.92
CA GLU A 143 -4.96 11.19 19.14
C GLU A 143 -6.31 11.65 19.72
N PRO A 144 -6.37 12.47 20.78
CA PRO A 144 -7.65 12.90 21.34
C PRO A 144 -8.46 13.87 20.47
N TYR A 145 -7.85 14.46 19.43
CA TYR A 145 -8.46 15.45 18.53
C TYR A 145 -8.63 14.94 17.09
N ILE A 146 -8.22 13.70 16.79
CA ILE A 146 -8.33 13.12 15.43
C ILE A 146 -9.77 13.15 14.93
N THR A 147 -10.72 12.79 15.79
CA THR A 147 -12.14 12.69 15.41
C THR A 147 -12.72 14.07 15.08
N GLU A 148 -12.37 15.08 15.86
CA GLU A 148 -12.79 16.46 15.70
C GLU A 148 -12.17 17.10 14.47
N LEU A 149 -10.87 16.89 14.24
CA LEU A 149 -10.16 17.36 13.06
C LEU A 149 -10.70 16.72 11.77
N LYS A 150 -10.96 15.41 11.77
CA LYS A 150 -11.61 14.71 10.64
C LYS A 150 -13.00 15.24 10.35
N ASN A 151 -13.80 15.50 11.39
CA ASN A 151 -15.13 16.08 11.23
C ASN A 151 -15.08 17.51 10.66
N ALA A 152 -14.12 18.33 11.10
CA ALA A 152 -13.89 19.66 10.55
C ALA A 152 -13.47 19.59 9.08
N LEU A 153 -12.56 18.67 8.73
CA LEU A 153 -12.11 18.46 7.36
C LEU A 153 -13.26 17.94 6.47
N THR A 154 -14.10 17.04 6.98
CA THR A 154 -15.27 16.51 6.28
C THR A 154 -16.30 17.60 5.98
N LYS A 155 -16.47 18.57 6.87
CA LYS A 155 -17.35 19.74 6.61
C LYS A 155 -16.79 20.66 5.53
N ALA A 156 -15.47 20.76 5.39
CA ALA A 156 -14.80 21.68 4.48
C ALA A 156 -14.55 21.08 3.09
N VAL A 157 -14.10 19.82 3.02
CA VAL A 157 -13.69 19.10 1.81
C VAL A 157 -14.75 18.10 1.34
N GLY A 158 -15.64 17.66 2.24
CA GLY A 158 -16.68 16.68 1.94
C GLY A 158 -16.27 15.23 2.29
N PRO A 159 -16.98 14.22 1.79
CA PRO A 159 -16.84 12.82 2.24
C PRO A 159 -15.48 12.18 1.93
N MET A 160 -14.65 12.81 1.09
CA MET A 160 -13.27 12.37 0.82
C MET A 160 -12.27 12.77 1.92
N ALA A 161 -12.68 13.61 2.87
CA ALA A 161 -11.83 14.15 3.92
C ALA A 161 -11.24 13.07 4.84
N ASP A 162 -11.98 11.99 5.12
CA ASP A 162 -11.45 10.89 5.95
C ASP A 162 -10.20 10.27 5.32
N ILE A 163 -10.25 10.06 4.00
CA ILE A 163 -9.15 9.47 3.23
C ILE A 163 -7.97 10.44 3.19
N ILE A 164 -8.22 11.71 2.89
CA ILE A 164 -7.19 12.76 2.83
C ILE A 164 -6.52 12.96 4.20
N PHE A 165 -7.29 12.91 5.29
CA PHE A 165 -6.77 13.05 6.64
C PHE A 165 -5.89 11.86 7.04
N ASP A 166 -6.34 10.63 6.75
CA ASP A 166 -5.58 9.42 7.06
C ASP A 166 -4.29 9.36 6.23
N ASP A 167 -4.35 9.73 4.95
CA ASP A 167 -3.17 9.80 4.08
C ASP A 167 -2.16 10.86 4.58
N ALA A 168 -2.63 12.04 4.98
CA ALA A 168 -1.76 13.08 5.54
C ALA A 168 -1.17 12.66 6.90
N LEU A 169 -1.93 11.96 7.75
CA LEU A 169 -1.48 11.46 9.04
C LEU A 169 -0.41 10.38 8.87
N ASP A 170 -0.61 9.45 7.94
CA ASP A 170 0.35 8.40 7.62
C ASP A 170 1.63 8.96 6.99
N LEU A 171 1.52 9.95 6.08
CA LEU A 171 2.67 10.63 5.48
C LEU A 171 3.48 11.40 6.52
N TRP A 172 2.81 12.10 7.43
CA TRP A 172 3.46 12.83 8.51
C TRP A 172 4.19 11.87 9.48
N GLN A 173 3.58 10.72 9.81
CA GLN A 173 4.22 9.69 10.62
C GLN A 173 5.44 9.05 9.92
N GLN A 174 5.35 8.81 8.61
CA GLN A 174 6.45 8.25 7.82
C GLN A 174 7.61 9.23 7.63
N ALA A 175 7.33 10.54 7.59
CA ALA A 175 8.34 11.58 7.57
C ALA A 175 9.13 11.67 8.89
N GLY A 176 8.62 11.06 9.98
CA GLY A 176 9.22 11.12 11.31
C GLY A 176 9.17 12.51 11.92
N ALA A 177 8.33 13.39 11.39
CA ALA A 177 8.08 14.70 11.96
C ALA A 177 7.23 14.55 13.22
N THR A 178 7.58 15.25 14.29
CA THR A 178 6.86 15.21 15.56
C THR A 178 6.04 16.47 15.81
N ASP A 179 6.16 17.47 14.93
CA ASP A 179 5.46 18.74 15.05
C ASP A 179 4.16 18.78 14.23
N PHE A 180 3.11 19.30 14.85
CA PHE A 180 1.77 19.45 14.27
C PHE A 180 1.75 20.47 13.13
N ALA A 181 2.70 21.40 13.09
CA ALA A 181 2.84 22.34 11.98
C ALA A 181 3.23 21.62 10.67
N ALA A 182 4.14 20.65 10.74
CA ALA A 182 4.46 19.78 9.61
C ALA A 182 3.24 18.95 9.17
N PHE A 183 2.43 18.44 10.10
CA PHE A 183 1.19 17.73 9.77
C PHE A 183 0.21 18.63 8.99
N LEU A 184 -0.02 19.86 9.44
CA LEU A 184 -0.89 20.81 8.73
C LEU A 184 -0.36 21.15 7.33
N THR A 185 0.97 21.19 7.16
CA THR A 185 1.59 21.42 5.85
C THR A 185 1.35 20.24 4.92
N THR A 186 1.54 19.01 5.39
CA THR A 186 1.21 17.79 4.64
C THR A 186 -0.27 17.73 4.27
N LEU A 187 -1.16 18.09 5.21
CA LEU A 187 -2.60 18.10 4.96
C LEU A 187 -3.00 19.18 3.94
N GLN A 188 -2.32 20.33 3.94
CA GLN A 188 -2.53 21.38 2.94
C GLN A 188 -2.13 20.92 1.53
N GLU A 189 -1.03 20.18 1.40
CA GLU A 189 -0.58 19.66 0.11
C GLU A 189 -1.57 18.64 -0.48
N GLU A 190 -2.20 17.84 0.38
CA GLU A 190 -3.22 16.86 -0.03
C GLU A 190 -4.58 17.50 -0.34
N VAL A 191 -4.95 18.58 0.37
CA VAL A 191 -6.14 19.37 0.05
C VAL A 191 -5.84 20.29 -1.13
N SER A 192 -6.08 19.78 -2.35
CA SER A 192 -5.77 20.49 -3.61
C SER A 192 -6.47 21.85 -3.82
N ASN A 193 -7.35 22.28 -2.89
CA ASN A 193 -8.11 23.53 -2.96
C ASN A 193 -7.87 24.38 -1.70
N GLU A 194 -7.21 25.51 -1.88
CA GLU A 194 -6.82 26.46 -0.81
C GLU A 194 -8.03 26.98 -0.02
N ASP A 195 -9.17 27.27 -0.70
CA ASP A 195 -10.41 27.72 -0.04
C ASP A 195 -11.03 26.63 0.86
N GLN A 196 -10.82 25.35 0.54
CA GLN A 196 -11.29 24.23 1.36
C GLN A 196 -10.40 24.03 2.58
N PHE A 197 -9.09 24.24 2.42
CA PHE A 197 -8.15 24.17 3.52
C PHE A 197 -8.37 25.33 4.52
N ASP A 198 -8.61 26.55 4.03
CA ASP A 198 -8.94 27.69 4.91
C ASP A 198 -10.22 27.47 5.71
N ARG A 199 -11.27 26.91 5.09
CA ARG A 199 -12.50 26.53 5.80
C ARG A 199 -12.27 25.46 6.85
N PHE A 200 -11.35 24.53 6.61
CA PHE A 200 -10.94 23.54 7.61
C PHE A 200 -10.22 24.22 8.78
N LEU A 201 -9.28 25.13 8.51
CA LEU A 201 -8.56 25.86 9.55
C LEU A 201 -9.50 26.71 10.42
N GLU A 202 -10.52 27.34 9.82
CA GLU A 202 -11.56 28.04 10.58
C GLU A 202 -12.44 27.09 11.40
N ALA A 203 -12.83 25.94 10.84
CA ALA A 203 -13.68 24.96 11.50
C ALA A 203 -12.98 24.20 12.64
N ALA A 204 -11.65 24.09 12.59
CA ALA A 204 -10.81 23.41 13.58
C ALA A 204 -9.94 24.37 14.42
N ALA A 205 -10.23 25.67 14.38
CA ALA A 205 -9.36 26.69 14.99
C ALA A 205 -9.14 26.50 16.49
N THR A 206 -10.14 25.99 17.22
CA THR A 206 -10.08 25.75 18.66
C THR A 206 -9.16 24.57 18.98
N GLU A 207 -9.33 23.46 18.28
CA GLU A 207 -8.59 22.22 18.43
C GLU A 207 -7.13 22.39 18.01
N ILE A 208 -6.89 23.08 16.89
CA ILE A 208 -5.54 23.44 16.42
C ILE A 208 -4.79 24.28 17.46
N SER A 209 -5.49 25.18 18.16
CA SER A 209 -4.89 26.02 19.19
C SER A 209 -4.56 25.23 20.46
N GLU A 210 -5.40 24.27 20.85
CA GLU A 210 -5.14 23.39 21.99
C GLU A 210 -4.00 22.40 21.74
N ILE A 211 -3.89 21.87 20.52
CA ILE A 211 -2.78 21.00 20.11
C ILE A 211 -1.46 21.77 20.14
N LYS A 212 -1.40 22.96 19.54
CA LYS A 212 -0.20 23.83 19.56
C LYS A 212 0.18 24.28 20.97
N ALA A 213 -0.78 24.39 21.89
CA ALA A 213 -0.51 24.74 23.28
C ALA A 213 0.09 23.57 24.09
N ARG A 214 -0.16 22.32 23.68
CA ARG A 214 0.42 21.11 24.30
C ARG A 214 1.78 20.71 23.74
N GLU A 215 2.14 21.21 22.55
CA GLU A 215 3.47 21.02 21.96
C GLU A 215 4.57 21.92 22.57
N LYS A 216 4.19 22.94 23.35
CA LYS A 216 5.10 23.91 23.97
C LYS A 216 5.45 23.56 25.42
#